data_AF-A0A855K8E1-F1
#
_entry.id   AF-A0A855K8E1-F1
#
_cell.length_a   1.000
_cell.length_b   1.000
_cell.length_c   1.000
_cell.angle_alpha   90.00
_cell.angle_beta   90.00
_cell.angle_gamma   90.00
#
_symmetry.space_group_name_H-M   'P 1'
#
loop_
_entity.id
_entity.type
_entity.pdbx_description
1 polymer ?
#
loop_
_entity_poly.entity_id
_entity_poly.type
_entity_poly.pdbx_seq_one_letter_code
_entity_poly.pdbx_strand_id
1 'polypeptide(L)' 'MFRKTAFAVAMAASVFAATAVQAHPKLSSATPAADTVVVAPTKIQLVFSEALVAQFSGIDLTMTEMPGMKMG' A
#
# COMPACT_ATOMS: atom_id res chain seq x y z
N MET A 1 41.85 -12.66 -22.33
CA MET A 1 40.63 -11.98 -22.84
C MET A 1 39.35 -12.47 -22.18
N PHE A 2 39.18 -13.77 -21.88
CA PHE A 2 37.98 -14.35 -21.23
C PHE A 2 37.49 -13.68 -19.93
N ARG A 3 38.40 -13.25 -19.04
CA ARG A 3 37.98 -12.60 -17.77
C ARG A 3 37.36 -11.22 -18.00
N LYS A 4 37.82 -10.47 -19.01
CA LYS A 4 37.28 -9.16 -19.37
C LYS A 4 35.91 -9.27 -20.01
N THR A 5 35.71 -10.26 -20.88
CA THR A 5 34.41 -10.51 -21.51
C THR A 5 33.39 -11.02 -20.51
N ALA A 6 33.77 -11.91 -19.58
CA ALA A 6 32.89 -12.35 -18.50
C ALA A 6 32.45 -11.17 -17.59
N PHE A 7 33.36 -10.25 -17.27
CA PHE A 7 33.05 -9.07 -16.47
C PHE A 7 32.11 -8.11 -17.20
N ALA A 8 32.31 -7.89 -18.51
CA ALA A 8 31.43 -7.06 -19.32
C ALA A 8 30.01 -7.63 -19.44
N VAL A 9 29.89 -8.96 -19.61
CA VAL A 9 28.59 -9.64 -19.65
C VAL A 9 27.88 -9.56 -18.30
N ALA A 10 28.60 -9.74 -17.18
CA ALA A 10 28.02 -9.59 -15.84
C ALA A 10 27.49 -8.17 -15.58
N MET A 11 28.21 -7.13 -16.01
CA MET A 11 27.73 -5.75 -15.90
C MET A 11 26.49 -5.50 -16.77
N ALA A 12 26.47 -5.98 -18.01
CA ALA A 12 25.29 -5.85 -18.88
C ALA A 12 24.06 -6.59 -18.31
N ALA A 13 24.26 -7.76 -17.72
CA ALA A 13 23.18 -8.52 -17.08
C ALA A 13 22.60 -7.82 -15.84
N SER A 14 23.41 -7.05 -15.12
CA SER A 14 22.98 -6.36 -13.88
C SER A 14 21.89 -5.30 -14.11
N VAL A 15 21.79 -4.71 -15.31
CA VAL A 15 20.75 -3.72 -15.65
C VAL A 15 19.35 -4.36 -15.66
N PHE A 16 19.26 -5.64 -16.00
CA PHE A 16 17.98 -6.38 -16.00
C PHE A 16 17.54 -6.82 -14.60
N ALA A 17 18.40 -6.70 -13.59
CA ALA A 17 18.08 -6.99 -12.20
C ALA A 17 17.49 -5.77 -11.45
N ALA A 18 17.40 -4.60 -12.10
CA ALA A 18 16.82 -3.41 -11.50
C ALA A 18 15.30 -3.58 -11.34
N THR A 19 14.85 -3.94 -10.13
CA THR A 19 13.44 -3.94 -9.78
C THR A 19 12.99 -2.52 -9.45
N ALA A 20 11.87 -2.07 -10.00
CA ALA A 20 11.26 -0.81 -9.59
C ALA A 20 10.89 -0.89 -8.10
N VAL A 21 11.50 -0.03 -7.28
CA VAL A 21 11.08 0.14 -5.90
C VAL A 21 9.78 0.93 -5.93
N GLN A 22 8.65 0.24 -5.77
CA GLN A 22 7.34 0.86 -5.56
C GLN A 22 7.31 1.46 -4.15
N ALA A 23 7.88 2.66 -3.99
CA ALA A 23 7.92 3.41 -2.73
C ALA A 23 6.63 4.20 -2.44
N HIS A 24 5.52 3.88 -3.11
CA HIS A 24 4.23 4.51 -2.84
C HIS A 24 3.61 3.90 -1.58
N PRO A 25 3.09 4.73 -0.65
CA PRO A 25 2.38 4.25 0.51
C PRO A 25 1.24 3.28 0.17
N LYS A 26 1.30 2.06 0.71
CA LYS A 26 0.23 1.06 0.62
C LYS A 26 -0.40 0.84 1.97
N LEU A 27 -1.72 0.63 1.99
CA LEU A 27 -2.40 0.23 3.22
C LEU A 27 -1.98 -1.20 3.59
N SER A 28 -1.28 -1.34 4.71
CA SER A 28 -0.81 -2.63 5.23
C SER A 28 -1.87 -3.30 6.11
N SER A 29 -2.57 -2.53 6.94
CA SER A 29 -3.67 -3.04 7.76
C SER A 29 -4.65 -1.94 8.15
N ALA A 30 -5.90 -2.32 8.43
CA ALA A 30 -6.93 -1.46 8.97
C ALA A 30 -7.52 -2.05 10.27
N THR A 31 -7.92 -1.18 11.19
CA THR A 31 -8.72 -1.54 12.36
C THR A 31 -9.88 -0.55 12.48
N PRO A 32 -11.14 -1.01 12.40
CA PRO A 32 -11.61 -2.38 12.12
C PRO A 32 -11.08 -2.94 10.81
N ALA A 33 -10.98 -4.27 10.71
CA ALA A 33 -10.56 -4.92 9.47
C ALA A 33 -11.63 -4.74 8.39
N ALA A 34 -11.20 -4.67 7.13
CA ALA A 34 -12.11 -4.55 6.00
C ALA A 34 -13.12 -5.72 5.99
N ASP A 35 -14.35 -5.43 5.55
CA ASP A 35 -15.43 -6.41 5.42
C ASP A 35 -15.79 -7.15 6.73
N THR A 36 -15.54 -6.51 7.88
CA THR A 36 -15.93 -7.06 9.18
C THR A 36 -17.09 -6.29 9.81
N VAL A 37 -17.93 -7.04 10.52
CA VAL A 37 -18.96 -6.46 11.38
C VAL A 37 -18.39 -6.35 12.78
N VAL A 38 -18.31 -5.12 13.28
CA VAL A 38 -17.88 -4.82 14.64
C VAL A 38 -18.98 -4.05 15.37
N VAL A 39 -18.96 -4.12 16.70
CA VAL A 39 -19.76 -3.20 17.52
C VAL A 39 -19.29 -1.77 17.25
N ALA A 40 -20.21 -0.81 17.33
CA ALA A 40 -20.00 0.62 17.05
C ALA A 40 -18.59 1.12 17.43
N PRO A 41 -17.68 1.29 16.45
CA PRO A 41 -16.30 1.65 16.73
C PRO A 41 -16.18 3.16 16.97
N THR A 42 -15.34 3.56 17.93
CA THR A 42 -15.04 4.97 18.21
C THR A 42 -13.76 5.46 17.51
N LYS A 43 -13.03 4.56 16.85
CA LYS A 43 -11.74 4.82 16.23
C LYS A 43 -11.56 3.96 14.98
N ILE A 44 -11.03 4.59 13.91
CA ILE A 44 -10.51 3.90 12.73
C ILE A 44 -9.00 4.14 12.69
N GLN A 45 -8.22 3.07 12.50
CA GLN A 45 -6.77 3.13 12.34
C GLN A 45 -6.36 2.49 11.03
N LEU A 46 -5.56 3.22 10.24
CA LEU A 46 -4.97 2.76 9.00
C LEU A 46 -3.45 2.76 9.15
N VAL A 47 -2.81 1.62 8.91
CA VAL A 47 -1.35 1.47 8.97
C VAL A 47 -0.83 1.31 7.56
N PHE A 48 0.13 2.15 7.18
CA PHE A 48 0.75 2.15 5.85
C PHE A 48 2.15 1.54 5.90
N SER A 49 2.62 1.02 4.76
CA SER A 49 3.97 0.46 4.62
C SER A 49 5.08 1.52 4.77
N GLU A 50 4.76 2.80 4.60
CA GLU A 50 5.68 3.93 4.67
C GLU A 50 5.07 5.11 5.45
N ALA A 51 5.92 6.03 5.90
CA ALA A 51 5.46 7.25 6.56
C ALA A 51 4.74 8.18 5.56
N LEU A 52 3.57 8.68 5.97
CA LEU A 52 2.79 9.64 5.19
C LEU A 52 3.18 11.08 5.50
N VAL A 53 3.10 11.95 4.50
CA VAL A 53 3.14 13.40 4.71
C VAL A 53 1.72 13.88 4.96
N ALA A 54 1.39 14.14 6.22
CA ALA A 54 0.02 14.41 6.66
C ALA A 54 -0.65 15.58 5.92
N GLN A 55 0.09 16.64 5.60
CA GLN A 55 -0.42 17.83 4.91
C GLN A 55 -0.96 17.54 3.49
N PHE A 56 -0.51 16.45 2.87
CA PHE A 56 -0.92 16.03 1.53
C PHE A 56 -1.72 14.73 1.53
N SER A 57 -2.11 14.24 2.71
CA SER A 57 -2.89 13.02 2.88
C SER A 57 -4.27 13.38 3.42
N GLY A 58 -5.29 12.60 3.03
CA GLY A 58 -6.68 12.81 3.47
C GLY A 58 -7.40 11.48 3.66
N ILE A 59 -8.45 11.49 4.48
CA ILE A 59 -9.33 10.34 4.70
C ILE A 59 -10.76 10.87 4.68
N ASP A 60 -11.62 10.24 3.89
CA ASP A 60 -13.06 10.47 3.90
C ASP A 60 -13.76 9.27 4.54
N LEU A 61 -14.69 9.55 5.45
CA LEU A 61 -15.54 8.54 6.07
C LEU A 61 -16.97 8.77 5.59
N THR A 62 -17.50 7.81 4.84
CA THR A 62 -18.89 7.83 4.36
C THR A 62 -19.63 6.63 4.91
N MET A 63 -20.81 6.88 5.46
CA MET A 63 -21.74 5.82 5.86
C MET A 63 -22.53 5.38 4.62
N THR A 64 -22.15 4.25 4.03
CA THR A 64 -22.72 3.76 2.76
C THR A 64 -24.14 3.25 2.92
N GLU A 65 -24.47 2.68 4.08
CA GLU A 65 -25.81 2.22 4.44
C GLU A 65 -26.09 2.50 5.92
N MET A 66 -27.33 2.86 6.24
CA MET A 66 -27.81 2.94 7.62
C MET A 66 -28.69 1.73 7.92
N PRO A 67 -28.43 0.98 9.01
CA PRO A 67 -29.31 -0.12 9.41
C PRO A 67 -30.76 0.35 9.51
N GLY A 68 -31.65 -0.31 8.75
CA GLY A 68 -33.09 0.00 8.74
C GLY A 68 -33.55 0.97 7.65
N MET A 69 -32.66 1.68 6.96
CA MET A 69 -33.00 2.46 5.76
C MET A 69 -32.73 1.62 4.51
N LYS A 70 -33.78 0.97 4.02
CA LYS A 70 -33.79 0.33 2.70
C LYS A 70 -33.88 1.41 1.63
N MET A 71 -32.80 1.63 0.89
CA MET A 71 -32.87 2.39 -0.36
C MET A 71 -33.45 1.44 -1.39
N GLY A 72 -34.75 1.60 -1.68
CA GLY A 72 -35.47 0.81 -2.67
C GLY A 72 -35.01 1.07 -4.09
#